data_AF-A0A531N936-F1
#
_entry.id   AF-A0A531N936-F1
#
_cell.length_a   1.000
_cell.length_b   1.000
_cell.length_c   1.000
_cell.angle_alpha   90.00
_cell.angle_beta   90.00
_cell.angle_gamma   90.00
#
_symmetry.space_group_name_H-M   'P 1'
#
loop_
_entity.id
_entity.type
_entity.pdbx_description
1 polymer ?
#
loop_
_entity_poly.entity_id
_entity_poly.type
_entity_poly.pdbx_seq_one_letter_code
_entity_poly.pdbx_strand_id
1 'polypeptide(L)'
;PARRHLRSDRLAALGVPDGPIRKGLAKGRSISLPDGRTIAPEAVLGPPEAGKKLVIVGDTETTDGLADKVSGADLLVIEATFLERDATMARDYGHLTAAEAASLAATSDVKQLVLTHISGRYPDEEILAEAVRTFTNSLIATDLTTLTV
;
A
#
# COMPACT_ATOMS: atom_id res chain seq x y z
N PRO A 1 4.84 -0.53 18.34
CA PRO A 1 3.38 -0.67 18.54
C PRO A 1 2.61 -0.09 17.35
N ALA A 2 1.58 -0.80 16.87
CA ALA A 2 0.69 -0.29 15.82
C ALA A 2 0.05 1.05 16.25
N ARG A 3 -0.07 1.98 15.30
CA ARG A 3 -0.66 3.29 15.57
C ARG A 3 -2.15 3.10 15.87
N ARG A 4 -2.66 3.78 16.89
CA ARG A 4 -4.09 3.76 17.25
C ARG A 4 -4.62 5.18 17.16
N HIS A 5 -5.67 5.39 16.39
CA HIS A 5 -6.30 6.71 16.30
C HIS A 5 -7.12 7.00 17.56
N LEU A 6 -7.21 8.28 17.94
CA LEU A 6 -8.07 8.72 19.03
C LEU A 6 -9.49 8.91 18.51
N ARG A 7 -10.45 8.24 19.14
CA ARG A 7 -11.87 8.33 18.84
C ARG A 7 -12.45 9.66 19.36
N SER A 8 -12.72 10.59 18.45
CA SER A 8 -13.25 11.92 18.76
C SER A 8 -14.60 11.85 19.50
N ASP A 9 -15.47 10.92 19.11
CA ASP A 9 -16.74 10.63 19.79
C ASP A 9 -16.54 10.23 21.25
N ARG A 10 -15.56 9.37 21.53
CA ARG A 10 -15.23 8.92 22.90
C ARG A 10 -14.58 10.03 23.72
N LEU A 11 -13.68 10.81 23.12
CA LEU A 11 -13.06 11.95 23.78
C LEU A 11 -14.11 12.98 24.22
N ALA A 12 -15.05 13.31 23.33
CA ALA A 12 -16.15 14.22 23.63
C ALA A 12 -17.08 13.65 24.71
N ALA A 13 -17.48 12.38 24.59
CA ALA A 13 -18.35 11.72 25.57
C ALA A 13 -17.73 11.64 26.98
N LEU A 14 -16.40 11.55 27.07
CA LEU A 14 -15.68 11.53 28.34
C LEU A 14 -15.28 12.91 28.85
N GLY A 15 -15.55 13.98 28.08
CA GLY A 15 -15.18 15.35 28.44
C GLY A 15 -13.68 15.60 28.41
N VAL A 16 -12.93 14.88 27.58
CA VAL A 16 -11.48 15.08 27.43
C VAL A 16 -11.25 16.34 26.59
N PRO A 17 -10.65 17.41 27.13
CA PRO A 17 -10.47 18.66 26.39
C PRO A 17 -9.52 18.49 25.21
N ASP A 18 -9.67 19.35 24.20
CA ASP A 18 -8.68 19.48 23.14
C ASP A 18 -7.34 19.99 23.69
N GLY A 19 -6.25 19.60 23.05
CA GLY A 19 -4.90 20.10 23.38
C GLY A 19 -3.90 19.04 23.81
N PRO A 20 -2.77 19.45 24.41
CA PRO A 20 -1.59 18.61 24.63
C PRO A 20 -1.86 17.36 25.48
N ILE A 21 -2.88 17.39 26.34
CA ILE A 21 -3.22 16.28 27.24
C ILE A 21 -3.59 15.01 26.46
N ARG A 22 -4.22 15.15 25.27
CA ARG A 22 -4.55 14.01 24.40
C ARG A 22 -3.32 13.29 23.85
N LYS A 23 -2.15 13.95 23.80
CA LYS A 23 -0.88 13.32 23.40
C LYS A 23 -0.45 12.22 24.37
N GLY A 24 -0.84 12.32 25.65
CA GLY A 24 -0.62 11.26 26.63
C GLY A 24 -1.39 10.00 26.26
N LEU A 25 -2.70 10.14 26.00
CA LEU A 25 -3.59 9.06 25.57
C LEU A 25 -3.12 8.42 24.25
N ALA A 26 -2.74 9.24 23.26
CA ALA A 26 -2.19 8.76 21.98
C ALA A 26 -0.88 7.96 22.14
N LYS A 27 -0.12 8.20 23.22
CA LYS A 27 1.11 7.48 23.56
C LYS A 27 0.85 6.29 24.51
N GLY A 28 -0.40 5.94 24.77
CA GLY A 28 -0.75 4.84 25.67
C GLY A 28 -0.56 5.17 27.15
N ARG A 29 -0.63 6.45 27.54
CA ARG A 29 -0.57 6.88 28.94
C ARG A 29 -1.92 7.37 29.41
N SER A 30 -2.35 6.93 30.59
CA SER A 30 -3.53 7.49 31.26
C SER A 30 -3.32 8.96 31.60
N ILE A 31 -4.41 9.73 31.59
CA ILE A 31 -4.41 11.15 31.94
C ILE A 31 -5.41 11.42 33.07
N SER A 32 -5.15 12.43 33.87
CA SER A 32 -6.09 12.92 34.89
C SER A 32 -6.77 14.20 34.41
N LEU A 33 -8.08 14.26 34.54
CA LEU A 33 -8.90 15.43 34.23
C LEU A 33 -9.04 16.34 35.46
N PRO A 34 -9.38 17.63 35.28
CA PRO A 34 -9.58 18.58 36.39
C PRO A 34 -10.68 18.17 37.38
N ASP A 35 -11.64 17.36 36.94
CA ASP A 35 -12.72 16.81 37.77
C ASP A 35 -12.29 15.57 38.60
N GLY A 36 -11.00 15.22 38.58
CA GLY A 36 -10.42 14.10 39.33
C GLY A 36 -10.55 12.74 38.64
N ARG A 37 -11.24 12.63 37.49
CA ARG A 37 -11.34 11.38 36.75
C ARG A 37 -10.02 11.04 36.05
N THR A 38 -9.68 9.76 36.02
CA THR A 38 -8.55 9.24 35.23
C THR A 38 -9.08 8.54 33.99
N ILE A 39 -8.60 8.94 32.82
CA ILE A 39 -8.98 8.35 31.53
C ILE A 39 -7.85 7.46 31.06
N ALA A 40 -8.15 6.17 30.88
CA ALA A 40 -7.24 5.21 30.28
C ALA A 40 -7.22 5.35 28.74
N PRO A 41 -6.08 5.12 28.07
CA PRO A 41 -5.98 5.12 26.62
C PRO A 41 -7.03 4.23 25.93
N GLU A 42 -7.31 3.06 26.49
CA GLU A 42 -8.21 2.05 25.95
C GLU A 42 -9.66 2.55 25.83
N ALA A 43 -10.05 3.53 26.64
CA ALA A 43 -11.39 4.11 26.59
C ALA A 43 -11.61 5.01 25.35
N VAL A 44 -10.53 5.46 24.72
CA VAL A 44 -10.55 6.47 23.65
C VAL A 44 -9.74 6.08 22.42
N LEU A 45 -8.87 5.08 22.49
CA LEU A 45 -8.11 4.61 21.34
C LEU A 45 -8.92 3.59 20.53
N GLY A 46 -8.96 3.78 19.21
CA GLY A 46 -9.49 2.80 18.27
C GLY A 46 -8.68 1.49 18.27
N PRO A 47 -9.11 0.51 17.45
CA PRO A 47 -8.32 -0.70 17.24
C PRO A 47 -6.93 -0.34 16.68
N PRO A 48 -5.92 -1.20 16.85
CA PRO A 48 -4.64 -1.05 16.18
C PRO A 48 -4.83 -0.97 14.66
N GLU A 49 -4.38 0.11 14.05
CA GLU A 49 -4.34 0.22 12.59
C GLU A 49 -2.98 -0.30 12.13
N ALA A 50 -3.01 -1.29 11.23
CA ALA A 50 -1.82 -1.68 10.49
C ALA A 50 -1.36 -0.47 9.66
N GLY A 51 -0.05 -0.21 9.68
CA GLY A 51 0.53 0.82 8.81
C GLY A 51 0.28 0.47 7.35
N LYS A 52 0.20 1.50 6.51
CA LYS A 52 0.11 1.34 5.07
C LYS A 52 1.48 0.98 4.48
N LYS A 53 1.53 0.01 3.59
CA LYS A 53 2.74 -0.41 2.87
C LYS A 53 2.60 -0.13 1.39
N LEU A 54 3.31 0.90 0.92
CA LEU A 54 3.54 1.19 -0.49
C LEU A 54 4.91 0.64 -0.89
N VAL A 55 4.96 -0.09 -1.99
CA VAL A 55 6.23 -0.51 -2.61
C VAL A 55 6.28 0.00 -4.03
N ILE A 56 7.40 0.63 -4.37
CA ILE A 56 7.68 1.15 -5.71
C ILE A 56 8.95 0.45 -6.19
N VAL A 57 8.83 -0.28 -7.29
CA VAL A 57 9.92 -0.95 -7.98
C VAL A 57 10.12 -0.19 -9.29
N GLY A 58 11.34 0.31 -9.51
CA GLY A 58 11.73 0.90 -10.80
C GLY A 58 12.09 -0.18 -11.81
N ASP A 59 12.80 0.22 -12.86
CA ASP A 59 13.23 -0.68 -13.92
C ASP A 59 14.07 -1.85 -13.38
N THR A 60 13.75 -3.07 -13.81
CA THR A 60 14.43 -4.29 -13.36
C THR A 60 14.27 -5.42 -14.39
N GLU A 61 15.31 -6.23 -14.55
CA GLU A 61 15.30 -7.38 -15.47
C GLU A 61 14.59 -8.61 -14.89
N THR A 62 14.49 -8.69 -13.57
CA THR A 62 13.94 -9.87 -12.86
C THR A 62 13.16 -9.48 -11.61
N THR A 63 12.23 -10.37 -11.22
CA THR A 63 11.51 -10.30 -9.96
C THR A 63 12.22 -11.03 -8.82
N ASP A 64 13.37 -11.66 -9.08
CA ASP A 64 14.12 -12.42 -8.08
C ASP A 64 14.51 -11.55 -6.88
N GLY A 65 14.23 -12.06 -5.68
CA GLY A 65 14.49 -11.35 -4.43
C GLY A 65 13.50 -10.20 -4.11
N LEU A 66 12.53 -9.92 -4.99
CA LEU A 66 11.51 -8.90 -4.72
C LEU A 66 10.37 -9.41 -3.84
N ALA A 67 10.06 -10.71 -3.86
CA ALA A 67 8.91 -11.29 -3.15
C ALA A 67 8.85 -10.87 -1.67
N ASP A 68 9.96 -11.00 -0.92
CA ASP A 68 10.03 -10.60 0.49
C ASP A 68 9.84 -9.09 0.69
N LYS A 69 10.25 -8.28 -0.29
CA LYS A 69 10.14 -6.82 -0.24
C LYS A 69 8.71 -6.36 -0.50
N VAL A 70 8.05 -6.97 -1.47
CA VAL A 70 6.67 -6.62 -1.85
C VAL A 70 5.62 -7.32 -0.99
N SER A 71 6.00 -8.34 -0.21
CA SER A 71 5.06 -9.15 0.59
C SER A 71 4.11 -8.31 1.45
N GLY A 72 2.80 -8.49 1.28
CA GLY A 72 1.77 -7.79 2.06
C GLY A 72 1.65 -6.30 1.74
N ALA A 73 2.14 -5.83 0.60
CA ALA A 73 1.97 -4.43 0.20
C ALA A 73 0.49 -4.10 -0.03
N ASP A 74 0.05 -2.95 0.47
CA ASP A 74 -1.27 -2.40 0.14
C ASP A 74 -1.30 -1.94 -1.33
N LEU A 75 -0.18 -1.42 -1.83
CA LEU A 75 -0.01 -1.00 -3.22
C LEU A 75 1.40 -1.34 -3.71
N LEU A 76 1.50 -2.06 -4.82
CA LEU A 76 2.74 -2.31 -5.55
C LEU A 76 2.71 -1.53 -6.86
N VAL A 77 3.65 -0.59 -7.05
CA VAL A 77 3.93 0.05 -8.32
C VAL A 77 5.19 -0.59 -8.90
N ILE A 78 5.11 -1.15 -10.11
CA ILE A 78 6.22 -1.85 -10.75
C ILE A 78 6.17 -1.68 -12.26
N GLU A 79 7.34 -1.70 -12.90
CA GLU A 79 7.43 -1.66 -14.36
C GLU A 79 6.76 -2.87 -15.03
N ALA A 80 6.27 -2.64 -16.24
CA ALA A 80 5.72 -3.68 -17.12
C ALA A 80 5.97 -3.28 -18.58
N THR A 81 7.25 -3.07 -18.91
CA THR A 81 7.64 -2.48 -20.19
C THR A 81 7.17 -3.31 -21.39
N PHE A 82 7.14 -4.63 -21.24
CA PHE A 82 6.82 -5.57 -22.31
C PHE A 82 5.63 -6.48 -22.01
N LEU A 83 5.15 -7.17 -23.05
CA LEU A 83 4.22 -8.28 -22.92
C LEU A 83 4.98 -9.61 -22.96
N GLU A 84 4.37 -10.67 -22.43
CA GLU A 84 4.95 -12.00 -22.33
C GLU A 84 5.40 -12.56 -23.68
N ARG A 85 4.67 -12.27 -24.76
CA ARG A 85 5.07 -12.67 -26.12
C ARG A 85 6.43 -12.12 -26.56
N ASP A 86 6.89 -11.05 -25.91
CA ASP A 86 8.16 -10.36 -26.18
C ASP A 86 9.11 -10.48 -24.96
N ALA A 87 8.94 -11.49 -24.09
CA ALA A 87 9.74 -11.66 -22.87
C ALA A 87 11.26 -11.76 -23.11
N THR A 88 11.69 -12.28 -24.27
CA THR A 88 13.12 -12.25 -24.65
C THR A 88 13.61 -10.82 -24.82
N MET A 89 12.83 -9.98 -25.49
CA MET A 89 13.15 -8.56 -25.67
C MET A 89 13.18 -7.84 -24.31
N ALA A 90 12.24 -8.16 -23.42
CA ALA A 90 12.23 -7.62 -22.06
C ALA A 90 13.57 -7.85 -21.36
N ARG A 91 14.05 -9.10 -21.34
CA ARG A 91 15.34 -9.46 -20.73
C ARG A 91 16.54 -8.81 -21.42
N ASP A 92 16.56 -8.81 -22.76
CA ASP A 92 17.65 -8.18 -23.53
C ASP A 92 17.80 -6.68 -23.23
N TYR A 93 16.70 -6.00 -22.88
CA TYR A 93 16.68 -4.59 -22.50
C TYR A 93 16.67 -4.35 -20.98
N GLY A 94 16.70 -5.39 -20.14
CA GLY A 94 16.74 -5.26 -18.69
C GLY A 94 15.40 -4.87 -18.05
N HIS A 95 14.29 -5.33 -18.61
CA HIS A 95 12.93 -4.99 -18.22
C HIS A 95 12.05 -6.22 -17.95
N LEU A 96 10.88 -5.98 -17.35
CA LEU A 96 9.86 -6.99 -17.06
C LEU A 96 8.74 -7.04 -18.10
N THR A 97 8.03 -8.17 -18.09
CA THR A 97 6.70 -8.29 -18.70
C THR A 97 5.58 -7.96 -17.72
N ALA A 98 4.41 -7.58 -18.26
CA ALA A 98 3.19 -7.44 -17.46
C ALA A 98 2.79 -8.75 -16.75
N ALA A 99 3.06 -9.90 -17.37
CA ALA A 99 2.84 -11.21 -16.76
C ALA A 99 3.77 -11.47 -15.57
N GLU A 100 5.05 -11.09 -15.65
CA GLU A 100 6.02 -11.22 -14.56
C GLU A 100 5.65 -10.34 -13.36
N ALA A 101 5.29 -9.07 -13.61
CA ALA A 101 4.80 -8.14 -12.58
C ALA A 101 3.52 -8.68 -11.88
N ALA A 102 2.57 -9.20 -12.65
CA ALA A 102 1.34 -9.78 -12.12
C ALA A 102 1.57 -11.06 -11.30
N SER A 103 2.50 -11.91 -11.75
CA SER A 103 2.89 -13.12 -11.03
C SER A 103 3.53 -12.79 -9.68
N LEU A 104 4.42 -11.78 -9.63
CA LEU A 104 5.02 -11.30 -8.39
C LEU A 104 3.95 -10.81 -7.40
N ALA A 105 2.99 -10.01 -7.86
CA ALA A 105 1.89 -9.53 -7.02
C ALA A 105 1.03 -10.68 -6.46
N ALA A 106 0.64 -11.62 -7.33
CA ALA A 106 -0.20 -12.77 -6.97
C ALA A 106 0.46 -13.70 -5.94
N THR A 107 1.78 -13.87 -6.01
CA THR A 107 2.54 -14.75 -5.11
C THR A 107 2.97 -14.08 -3.81
N SER A 108 2.77 -12.77 -3.67
CA SER A 108 3.31 -11.98 -2.55
C SER A 108 2.25 -11.30 -1.68
N ASP A 109 0.98 -11.73 -1.72
CA ASP A 109 -0.10 -11.15 -0.91
C ASP A 109 -0.22 -9.61 -1.07
N VAL A 110 0.06 -9.11 -2.27
CA VAL A 110 -0.14 -7.70 -2.62
C VAL A 110 -1.64 -7.45 -2.75
N LYS A 111 -2.13 -6.31 -2.23
CA LYS A 111 -3.55 -5.97 -2.33
C LYS A 111 -3.92 -5.37 -3.68
N GLN A 112 -3.08 -4.51 -4.23
CA GLN A 112 -3.29 -3.86 -5.53
C GLN A 112 -1.97 -3.70 -6.30
N LEU A 113 -2.01 -4.00 -7.60
CA LEU A 113 -0.90 -3.88 -8.53
C LEU A 113 -1.13 -2.68 -9.45
N VAL A 114 -0.08 -1.89 -9.64
CA VAL A 114 -0.04 -0.73 -10.52
C VAL A 114 1.12 -0.92 -11.48
N LEU A 115 0.79 -1.04 -12.76
CA LEU A 115 1.76 -1.16 -13.84
C LEU A 115 2.17 0.24 -14.30
N THR A 116 3.47 0.44 -14.49
CA THR A 116 4.04 1.69 -15.01
C THR A 116 5.17 1.37 -16.00
N HIS A 117 5.83 2.40 -16.52
CA HIS A 117 6.97 2.28 -17.44
C HIS A 117 6.59 1.45 -18.67
N ILE A 118 5.47 1.79 -19.30
CA ILE A 118 4.88 1.05 -20.41
C ILE A 118 5.54 1.44 -21.73
N SER A 119 5.90 0.45 -22.55
CA SER A 119 6.31 0.71 -23.93
C SER A 119 5.12 1.15 -24.79
N GLY A 120 5.24 2.29 -25.46
CA GLY A 120 4.22 2.80 -26.39
C GLY A 120 3.98 1.92 -27.64
N ARG A 121 4.61 0.74 -27.73
CA ARG A 121 4.36 -0.23 -28.81
C ARG A 121 3.08 -1.05 -28.60
N TYR A 122 2.57 -1.09 -27.38
CA TYR A 122 1.38 -1.87 -27.02
C TYR A 122 0.24 -0.94 -26.65
N PRO A 123 -1.00 -1.32 -26.97
CA PRO A 123 -2.15 -0.65 -26.39
C PRO A 123 -2.33 -1.06 -24.92
N ASP A 124 -2.71 -0.10 -24.07
CA ASP A 124 -2.87 -0.30 -22.63
C ASP A 124 -3.85 -1.43 -22.30
N GLU A 125 -4.92 -1.59 -23.08
CA GLU A 125 -5.89 -2.67 -22.86
C GLU A 125 -5.28 -4.07 -22.95
N GLU A 126 -4.24 -4.24 -23.78
CA GLU A 126 -3.58 -5.53 -23.96
C GLU A 126 -2.66 -5.86 -22.79
N ILE A 127 -1.93 -4.86 -22.29
CA ILE A 127 -1.11 -4.95 -21.07
C ILE A 127 -1.97 -5.27 -19.86
N LEU A 128 -3.07 -4.54 -19.70
CA LEU A 128 -3.99 -4.78 -18.59
C LEU A 128 -4.61 -6.17 -18.70
N ALA A 129 -5.06 -6.57 -19.90
CA ALA A 129 -5.60 -7.89 -20.15
C ALA A 129 -4.60 -9.00 -19.79
N GLU A 130 -3.31 -8.82 -20.09
CA GLU A 130 -2.28 -9.77 -19.71
C GLU A 130 -2.14 -9.89 -18.19
N ALA A 131 -2.02 -8.78 -17.47
CA ALA A 131 -1.84 -8.78 -16.02
C ALA A 131 -3.04 -9.35 -15.27
N VAL A 132 -4.27 -8.98 -15.66
CA VAL A 132 -5.50 -9.41 -14.96
C VAL A 132 -5.78 -10.91 -15.11
N ARG A 133 -5.15 -11.61 -16.08
CA ARG A 133 -5.19 -13.08 -16.16
C ARG A 133 -4.61 -13.73 -14.91
N THR A 134 -3.61 -13.11 -14.31
CA THR A 134 -2.91 -13.64 -13.13
C THR A 134 -3.29 -12.90 -11.85
N PHE A 135 -3.47 -11.58 -11.93
CA PHE A 135 -3.78 -10.74 -10.77
C PHE A 135 -4.88 -9.72 -11.08
N THR A 136 -6.11 -10.00 -10.64
CA THR A 136 -7.31 -9.25 -11.06
C THR A 136 -7.32 -7.79 -10.60
N ASN A 137 -6.77 -7.49 -9.42
CA ASN A 137 -6.73 -6.11 -8.91
C ASN A 137 -5.51 -5.33 -9.45
N SER A 138 -5.40 -5.30 -10.78
CA SER A 138 -4.36 -4.58 -11.51
C SER A 138 -4.92 -3.32 -12.14
N LEU A 139 -4.07 -2.28 -12.25
CA LEU A 139 -4.35 -1.06 -13.00
C LEU A 139 -3.09 -0.59 -13.72
N ILE A 140 -3.26 0.15 -14.82
CA ILE A 140 -2.16 0.86 -15.48
C ILE A 140 -2.18 2.31 -15.00
N ALA A 141 -1.03 2.80 -14.55
CA ALA A 141 -0.88 4.21 -14.24
C ALA A 141 -0.66 4.99 -15.54
N THR A 142 -1.45 6.04 -15.74
CA THR A 142 -1.22 7.06 -16.77
C THR A 142 -0.78 8.37 -16.13
N ASP A 143 -0.26 9.30 -16.94
CA ASP A 143 0.10 10.64 -16.50
C ASP A 143 -1.02 11.27 -15.67
N LEU A 144 -0.65 11.80 -14.49
CA LEU A 144 -1.54 12.43 -13.51
C LEU A 144 -2.50 11.48 -12.75
N THR A 145 -2.36 10.16 -12.90
CA THR A 145 -3.10 9.19 -12.08
C THR A 145 -2.82 9.43 -10.59
N THR A 146 -3.89 9.52 -9.79
CA THR A 146 -3.81 9.66 -8.32
C THR A 146 -4.35 8.40 -7.66
N LEU A 147 -3.55 7.81 -6.76
CA LEU A 147 -3.90 6.59 -6.01
C LEU A 147 -3.81 6.85 -4.52
N THR A 148 -4.62 6.13 -3.74
CA THR A 148 -4.61 6.17 -2.28
C THR A 148 -4.18 4.81 -1.75
N VAL A 149 -3.28 4.81 -0.76
CA VAL A 149 -2.76 3.61 -0.09
C VAL A 149 -3.49 3.39 1.24
#